data_AF-S8DPN2-F1
#
_entry.id   AF-S8DPN2-F1
#
_cell.length_a   1.000
_cell.length_b   1.000
_cell.length_c   1.000
_cell.angle_alpha   90.00
_cell.angle_beta   90.00
_cell.angle_gamma   90.00
#
_symmetry.space_group_name_H-M   'P 1'
#
loop_
_entity.id
_entity.type
_entity.pdbx_description
1 polymer ?
#
loop_
_entity_poly.entity_id
_entity_poly.type
_entity_poly.pdbx_seq_one_letter_code
_entity_poly.pdbx_strand_id
1 'polypeptide(L)'
;MKTKPQSSKAPPSLPTLSLPHNGETVIAVTVLENPIAKGRGELEWVVNEPPSRRLGHGQLISIKNTSRESGPGLLTSVTDLSRHWVTWAVSGGPAQYRLRVPVPWAAMTGVEAIAHDNHFRSLPDRPPPHQLTMHIPNILATDASPYDLALSPGDLANLETRLNGITQRRWEWRPENERKRRRRRDRPEAMRSEAETARPADHAGEELSAEKGN
;
A
#
# COMPACT_ATOMS: atom_id res chain seq x y z
N MET A 1 43.03 31.47 0.61
CA MET A 1 42.10 30.35 0.90
C MET A 1 40.75 30.71 0.30
N LYS A 2 40.30 30.03 -0.77
CA LYS A 2 39.01 30.30 -1.43
C LYS A 2 37.93 29.45 -0.78
N THR A 3 37.05 30.07 0.01
CA THR A 3 35.83 29.46 0.53
C THR A 3 34.87 29.20 -0.63
N LYS A 4 34.56 27.93 -0.89
CA LYS A 4 33.49 27.54 -1.82
C LYS A 4 32.14 28.01 -1.23
N PRO A 5 31.28 28.68 -2.01
CA PRO A 5 29.92 28.96 -1.57
C PRO A 5 29.18 27.65 -1.39
N GLN A 6 28.67 27.43 -0.18
CA GLN A 6 27.70 26.36 0.11
C GLN A 6 26.49 26.56 -0.81
N SER A 7 26.29 25.62 -1.73
CA SER A 7 25.09 25.54 -2.54
C SER A 7 23.88 25.48 -1.61
N SER A 8 23.08 26.54 -1.60
CA SER A 8 21.76 26.56 -0.95
C SER A 8 20.87 25.58 -1.70
N LYS A 9 20.82 24.34 -1.21
CA LYS A 9 19.89 23.34 -1.74
C LYS A 9 18.47 23.88 -1.51
N ALA A 10 17.75 24.18 -2.58
CA ALA A 10 16.37 24.63 -2.50
C ALA A 10 15.54 23.60 -1.71
N PRO A 11 14.58 24.05 -0.88
CA PRO A 11 13.71 23.13 -0.17
C PRO A 11 12.97 22.23 -1.16
N PRO A 12 12.80 20.94 -0.86
CA PRO A 12 12.10 20.01 -1.73
C PRO A 12 10.67 20.51 -1.98
N SER A 13 10.23 20.46 -3.23
CA SER A 13 8.89 20.89 -3.62
C SER A 13 7.82 19.96 -3.06
N LEU A 14 6.67 20.53 -2.69
CA LEU A 14 5.46 19.76 -2.38
C LEU A 14 5.12 18.76 -3.50
N PRO A 15 4.44 17.66 -3.17
CA PRO A 15 4.02 16.67 -4.14
C PRO A 15 3.06 17.29 -5.15
N THR A 16 3.27 16.99 -6.43
CA THR A 16 2.29 17.35 -7.46
C THR A 16 1.19 16.30 -7.48
N LEU A 17 0.02 16.67 -6.96
CA LEU A 17 -1.18 15.84 -6.88
C LEU A 17 -2.27 16.47 -7.76
N SER A 18 -3.02 15.63 -8.47
CA SER A 18 -3.90 16.03 -9.58
C SER A 18 -5.01 14.99 -9.80
N LEU A 19 -5.75 14.63 -8.75
CA LEU A 19 -6.98 13.83 -8.92
C LEU A 19 -8.19 14.73 -9.20
N PRO A 20 -9.14 14.26 -10.05
CA PRO A 20 -10.42 14.93 -10.18
C PRO A 20 -11.18 14.82 -8.85
N HIS A 21 -11.64 15.96 -8.33
CA HIS A 21 -12.51 16.00 -7.16
C HIS A 21 -13.94 16.31 -7.65
N ASN A 22 -14.74 15.28 -7.89
CA ASN A 22 -16.09 15.40 -8.46
C ASN A 22 -17.11 15.93 -7.44
N GLY A 23 -16.81 17.06 -6.77
CA GLY A 23 -17.57 17.59 -5.63
C GLY A 23 -17.29 16.89 -4.30
N GLU A 24 -16.40 15.91 -4.28
CA GLU A 24 -15.97 15.23 -3.04
C GLU A 24 -15.13 16.16 -2.15
N THR A 25 -15.32 16.06 -0.84
CA THR A 25 -14.63 16.91 0.14
C THR A 25 -13.14 16.59 0.22
N VAL A 26 -12.31 17.56 -0.16
CA VAL A 26 -10.85 17.51 -0.02
C VAL A 26 -10.44 18.04 1.36
N ILE A 27 -9.70 17.24 2.13
CA ILE A 27 -9.21 17.64 3.45
C ILE A 27 -7.85 18.32 3.29
N ALA A 28 -7.75 19.59 3.68
CA ALA A 28 -6.47 20.28 3.71
C ALA A 28 -5.60 19.77 4.88
N VAL A 29 -4.37 19.35 4.58
CA VAL A 29 -3.41 18.78 5.54
C VAL A 29 -2.16 19.66 5.60
N THR A 30 -1.94 20.32 6.74
CA THR A 30 -0.71 21.09 6.98
C THR A 30 0.44 20.14 7.32
N VAL A 31 1.52 20.18 6.55
CA VAL A 31 2.73 19.37 6.77
C VAL A 31 3.93 20.24 7.16
N LEU A 32 4.97 19.60 7.70
CA LEU A 32 6.28 20.23 7.91
C LEU A 32 6.87 20.72 6.57
N GLU A 33 7.67 21.79 6.64
CA GLU A 33 8.32 22.37 5.46
C GLU A 33 9.25 21.40 4.73
N ASN A 34 9.93 20.54 5.49
CA ASN A 34 10.88 19.59 4.94
C ASN A 34 10.36 18.15 5.15
N PRO A 35 10.18 17.36 4.08
CA PRO A 35 9.89 15.95 4.17
C PRO A 35 11.11 15.18 4.68
N ILE A 36 10.85 14.00 5.23
CA ILE A 36 11.86 13.05 5.62
C ILE A 36 12.25 12.24 4.38
N ALA A 37 13.53 12.27 4.02
CA ALA A 37 14.07 11.40 2.99
C ALA A 37 14.09 9.95 3.50
N LYS A 38 13.29 9.09 2.89
CA LYS A 38 13.41 7.65 2.99
C LYS A 38 14.36 7.18 1.89
N GLY A 39 15.02 6.04 2.08
CA GLY A 39 15.99 5.53 1.10
C GLY A 39 15.42 5.47 -0.33
N ARG A 40 16.30 5.40 -1.34
CA ARG A 40 15.92 5.35 -2.77
C ARG A 40 15.12 6.56 -3.29
N GLY A 41 15.28 7.73 -2.67
CA GLY A 41 14.66 8.97 -3.16
C GLY A 41 13.18 9.11 -2.82
N GLU A 42 12.65 8.26 -1.94
CA GLU A 42 11.30 8.37 -1.43
C GLU A 42 11.20 9.53 -0.44
N LEU A 43 10.15 10.34 -0.55
CA LEU A 43 9.88 11.44 0.37
C LEU A 43 8.65 11.13 1.21
N GLU A 44 8.78 11.35 2.51
CA GLU A 44 7.72 11.19 3.48
C GLU A 44 7.39 12.55 4.11
N TRP A 45 6.17 13.02 3.87
CA TRP A 45 5.67 14.26 4.43
C TRP A 45 5.08 14.00 5.82
N VAL A 46 5.35 14.88 6.77
CA VAL A 46 4.91 14.71 8.17
C VAL A 46 3.84 15.75 8.47
N VAL A 47 2.68 15.32 8.93
CA VAL A 47 1.61 16.23 9.36
C VAL A 47 2.07 17.02 10.58
N ASN A 48 1.92 18.34 10.52
CA ASN A 48 2.38 19.27 11.56
C ASN A 48 1.23 19.81 12.42
N GLU A 49 0.02 19.88 11.87
CA GLU A 49 -1.16 20.40 12.56
C GLU A 49 -2.33 19.42 12.48
N PRO A 50 -3.25 19.43 13.47
CA PRO A 50 -4.46 18.64 13.41
C PRO A 50 -5.28 18.99 12.16
N PRO A 51 -5.65 18.01 11.33
CA PRO A 51 -6.55 18.22 10.20
C PRO A 51 -7.99 18.49 10.69
N SER A 52 -8.84 19.02 9.81
CA SER A 52 -10.25 19.32 10.14
C SER A 52 -11.08 18.09 10.53
N ARG A 53 -10.63 16.90 10.13
CA ARG A 53 -11.15 15.59 10.55
C ARG A 53 -10.05 14.54 10.49
N ARG A 54 -10.22 13.42 11.22
CA ARG A 54 -9.26 12.30 11.21
C ARG A 54 -9.07 11.75 9.78
N LEU A 55 -7.81 11.52 9.41
CA LEU A 55 -7.39 11.06 8.09
C LEU A 55 -7.44 9.54 7.97
N GLY A 56 -8.20 9.03 7.02
CA GLY A 56 -8.39 7.60 6.81
C GLY A 56 -8.33 7.17 5.35
N HIS A 57 -8.35 5.86 5.13
CA HIS A 57 -8.37 5.24 3.82
C HIS A 57 -9.50 5.80 2.94
N GLY A 58 -9.20 6.06 1.66
CA GLY A 58 -10.16 6.46 0.65
C GLY A 58 -10.54 7.94 0.69
N GLN A 59 -9.94 8.74 1.56
CA GLN A 59 -10.24 10.17 1.64
C GLN A 59 -9.35 10.99 0.70
N LEU A 60 -9.95 11.99 0.06
CA LEU A 60 -9.23 13.01 -0.69
C LEU A 60 -8.57 14.03 0.26
N ILE A 61 -7.32 14.36 -0.02
CA ILE A 61 -6.52 15.32 0.73
C ILE A 61 -5.83 16.32 -0.20
N SER A 62 -5.57 17.53 0.28
CA SER A 62 -4.58 18.44 -0.28
C SER A 62 -3.47 18.64 0.75
N ILE A 63 -2.22 18.46 0.33
CA ILE A 63 -1.05 18.69 1.19
C ILE A 63 -0.63 20.16 1.03
N LYS A 64 -0.50 20.88 2.15
CA LYS A 64 -0.05 22.28 2.17
C LYS A 64 1.08 22.50 3.17
N ASN A 65 1.97 23.43 2.83
CA ASN A 65 2.94 24.02 3.76
C ASN A 65 2.73 25.54 3.81
N THR A 66 3.64 26.32 4.42
CA THR A 66 3.45 27.77 4.55
C THR A 66 3.37 28.53 3.22
N SER A 67 3.95 27.98 2.16
CA SER A 67 4.16 28.71 0.90
C SER A 67 3.39 28.15 -0.27
N ARG A 68 2.93 26.90 -0.20
CA ARG A 68 2.38 26.16 -1.32
C ARG A 68 1.28 25.20 -0.86
N GLU A 69 0.43 24.86 -1.80
CA GLU A 69 -0.57 23.82 -1.66
C GLU A 69 -0.51 22.92 -2.91
N SER A 70 -0.65 21.62 -2.70
CA SER A 70 -0.78 20.63 -3.76
C SER A 70 -2.23 20.50 -4.22
N GLY A 71 -2.47 19.90 -5.39
CA GLY A 71 -3.82 19.50 -5.76
C GLY A 71 -4.33 18.29 -4.96
N PRO A 72 -5.51 17.77 -5.31
CA PRO A 72 -6.10 16.64 -4.60
C PRO A 72 -5.32 15.34 -4.83
N GLY A 73 -5.07 14.61 -3.75
CA GLY A 73 -4.58 13.23 -3.76
C GLY A 73 -5.45 12.33 -2.88
N LEU A 74 -5.26 11.01 -3.00
CA LEU A 74 -6.08 10.01 -2.31
C LEU A 74 -5.24 9.22 -1.30
N LEU A 75 -5.73 9.10 -0.06
CA LEU A 75 -5.15 8.19 0.93
C LEU A 75 -5.53 6.75 0.57
N THR A 76 -4.54 5.90 0.32
CA THR A 76 -4.77 4.56 -0.27
C THR A 76 -4.48 3.40 0.66
N SER A 77 -3.33 3.34 1.31
CA SER A 77 -3.02 2.22 2.20
C SER A 77 -2.04 2.63 3.29
N VAL A 78 -2.05 1.91 4.42
CA VAL A 78 -0.99 2.04 5.43
C VAL A 78 0.26 1.32 4.93
N THR A 79 1.36 2.04 4.90
CA THR A 79 2.68 1.57 4.44
C THR A 79 3.65 1.32 5.58
N ASP A 80 3.43 1.98 6.73
CA ASP A 80 4.24 1.82 7.93
C ASP A 80 3.39 2.16 9.16
N LEU A 81 3.64 1.46 10.27
CA LEU A 81 2.91 1.61 11.52
C LEU A 81 3.90 1.60 12.68
N SER A 82 3.85 2.64 13.50
CA SER A 82 4.62 2.76 14.74
C SER A 82 3.68 3.10 15.89
N ARG A 83 4.18 3.12 17.12
CA ARG A 83 3.34 3.39 18.31
C ARG A 83 2.53 4.67 18.15
N HIS A 84 3.18 5.74 17.73
CA HIS A 84 2.58 7.07 17.73
C HIS A 84 2.25 7.60 16.34
N TRP A 85 2.59 6.85 15.29
CA TRP A 85 2.46 7.32 13.91
C TRP A 85 1.96 6.21 12.99
N VAL A 86 1.19 6.63 12.00
CA VAL A 86 0.80 5.80 10.85
C VAL A 86 1.25 6.50 9.58
N THR A 87 1.78 5.74 8.62
CA THR A 87 2.24 6.30 7.35
C THR A 87 1.35 5.80 6.22
N TRP A 88 0.63 6.72 5.59
CA TRP A 88 -0.25 6.45 4.47
C TRP A 88 0.47 6.63 3.14
N ALA A 89 0.15 5.77 2.18
CA ALA A 89 0.39 6.03 0.77
C ALA A 89 -0.62 7.06 0.24
N VAL A 90 -0.11 8.05 -0.49
CA VAL A 90 -0.89 9.05 -1.20
C VAL A 90 -0.72 8.85 -2.70
N SER A 91 -1.83 8.68 -3.42
CA SER A 91 -1.87 8.62 -4.87
C SER A 91 -2.40 9.94 -5.46
N GLY A 92 -2.31 10.08 -6.78
CA GLY A 92 -2.78 11.27 -7.49
C GLY A 92 -1.70 12.09 -8.19
N GLY A 93 -0.43 11.68 -8.09
CA GLY A 93 0.68 12.29 -8.81
C GLY A 93 1.44 11.28 -9.66
N PRO A 94 2.50 11.73 -10.37
CA PRO A 94 3.35 10.86 -11.19
C PRO A 94 4.17 9.86 -10.36
N ALA A 95 4.30 10.11 -9.05
CA ALA A 95 4.94 9.22 -8.09
C ALA A 95 3.99 8.96 -6.91
N GLN A 96 4.19 7.83 -6.23
CA GLN A 96 3.53 7.55 -4.97
C GLN A 96 4.25 8.31 -3.85
N TYR A 97 3.49 9.07 -3.06
CA TYR A 97 4.02 9.82 -1.93
C TYR A 97 3.62 9.15 -0.62
N ARG A 98 4.32 9.48 0.46
CA ARG A 98 3.98 9.01 1.80
C ARG A 98 3.63 10.18 2.71
N LEU A 99 2.59 9.99 3.53
CA LEU A 99 2.14 10.94 4.53
C LEU A 99 2.16 10.26 5.91
N ARG A 100 3.06 10.70 6.78
CA ARG A 100 3.12 10.28 8.17
C ARG A 100 2.19 11.14 9.02
N VAL A 101 1.25 10.50 9.68
CA VAL A 101 0.17 11.11 10.46
C VAL A 101 0.26 10.60 11.91
N PRO A 102 0.20 11.47 12.93
CA PRO A 102 0.05 11.03 14.32
C PRO A 102 -1.21 10.19 14.49
N VAL A 103 -1.13 9.11 15.27
CA VAL A 103 -2.25 8.18 15.49
C VAL A 103 -3.55 8.88 15.94
N PRO A 104 -3.55 9.89 16.83
CA PRO A 104 -4.76 10.64 17.19
C PRO A 104 -5.47 11.30 16.01
N TRP A 105 -4.72 11.66 14.97
CA TRP A 105 -5.24 12.35 13.79
C TRP A 105 -5.58 11.39 12.65
N ALA A 106 -5.33 10.10 12.84
CA ALA A 106 -5.64 9.06 11.86
C ALA A 106 -6.94 8.33 12.22
N ALA A 107 -7.76 8.06 11.22
CA ALA A 107 -8.90 7.17 11.27
C ALA A 107 -8.48 5.79 10.74
N MET A 108 -7.77 5.04 11.59
CA MET A 108 -7.48 3.64 11.29
C MET A 108 -8.75 2.81 11.51
N THR A 109 -9.03 1.90 10.58
CA THR A 109 -10.14 0.95 10.65
C THR A 109 -9.62 -0.44 10.32
N GLY A 110 -10.46 -1.47 10.46
CA GLY A 110 -10.12 -2.80 9.94
C GLY A 110 -8.90 -3.43 10.61
N VAL A 111 -8.03 -3.99 9.77
CA VAL A 111 -6.86 -4.78 10.20
C VAL A 111 -5.81 -3.88 10.83
N GLU A 112 -5.63 -2.65 10.32
CA GLU A 112 -4.61 -1.72 10.80
C GLU A 112 -4.89 -1.25 12.23
N ALA A 113 -6.16 -0.96 12.53
CA ALA A 113 -6.57 -0.56 13.87
C ALA A 113 -6.40 -1.71 14.88
N ILE A 114 -6.79 -2.93 14.51
CA ILE A 114 -6.60 -4.12 15.37
C ILE A 114 -5.12 -4.44 15.57
N ALA A 115 -4.33 -4.37 14.49
CA ALA A 115 -2.90 -4.59 14.56
C ALA A 115 -2.25 -3.55 15.47
N HIS A 116 -2.66 -2.28 15.38
CA HIS A 116 -2.15 -1.24 16.26
C HIS A 116 -2.49 -1.50 17.73
N ASP A 117 -3.75 -1.83 18.03
CA ASP A 117 -4.22 -2.07 19.40
C ASP A 117 -3.54 -3.28 20.03
N ASN A 118 -3.59 -4.44 19.35
CA ASN A 118 -3.07 -5.70 19.87
C ASN A 118 -1.53 -5.73 19.93
N HIS A 119 -0.86 -5.04 19.03
CA HIS A 119 0.60 -5.07 18.91
C HIS A 119 1.28 -3.78 19.33
N PHE A 120 0.57 -2.85 19.98
CA PHE A 120 1.07 -1.54 20.36
C PHE A 120 2.48 -1.59 20.97
N ARG A 121 2.70 -2.49 21.93
CA ARG A 121 4.00 -2.64 22.60
C ARG A 121 5.12 -3.17 21.70
N SER A 122 4.79 -4.03 20.75
CA SER A 122 5.76 -4.56 19.79
C SER A 122 6.02 -3.63 18.61
N LEU A 123 5.19 -2.59 18.42
CA LEU A 123 5.43 -1.58 17.38
C LEU A 123 6.68 -0.75 17.72
N PRO A 124 7.40 -0.25 16.70
CA PRO A 124 8.52 0.66 16.90
C PRO A 124 8.10 1.88 17.73
N ASP A 125 8.89 2.17 18.77
CA ASP A 125 8.69 3.32 19.65
C ASP A 125 9.22 4.64 19.05
N ARG A 126 9.97 4.55 17.94
CA ARG A 126 10.46 5.69 17.19
C ARG A 126 9.67 5.85 15.88
N PRO A 127 9.37 7.09 15.46
CA PRO A 127 9.68 8.35 16.13
C PRO A 127 8.82 8.61 17.39
N PRO A 128 9.27 9.49 18.32
CA PRO A 128 8.50 9.84 19.51
C PRO A 128 7.16 10.49 19.15
N PRO A 129 6.20 10.59 20.08
CA PRO A 129 4.93 11.25 19.83
C PRO A 129 5.08 12.66 19.26
N HIS A 130 4.12 13.06 18.42
CA HIS A 130 4.06 14.43 17.92
C HIS A 130 3.93 15.42 19.10
N GLN A 131 4.60 16.57 19.05
CA GLN A 131 4.61 17.58 20.12
C GLN A 131 3.20 17.97 20.60
N LEU A 132 2.29 18.20 19.65
CA LEU A 132 0.89 18.54 19.94
C LEU A 132 0.07 17.38 20.52
N THR A 133 0.62 16.16 20.58
CA THR A 133 -0.05 14.98 21.15
C THR A 133 0.54 14.55 22.49
N MET A 134 1.61 15.21 22.97
CA MET A 134 2.27 14.86 24.23
C MET A 134 1.42 15.09 25.47
N HIS A 135 0.36 15.90 25.37
CA HIS A 135 -0.58 16.15 26.45
C HIS A 135 -1.55 14.98 26.71
N ILE A 136 -1.57 13.97 25.83
CA ILE A 136 -2.42 12.79 26.02
C ILE A 136 -1.93 12.03 27.26
N PRO A 137 -2.80 11.78 28.26
CA PRO A 137 -2.42 11.09 29.48
C PRO A 137 -1.80 9.73 29.18
N ASN A 138 -0.74 9.40 29.92
CA ASN A 138 -0.07 8.10 29.87
C ASN A 138 0.48 7.69 28.49
N ILE A 139 0.65 8.62 27.54
CA ILE A 139 1.14 8.32 26.18
C ILE A 139 2.49 7.57 26.15
N LEU A 140 3.31 7.73 27.19
CA LEU A 140 4.62 7.07 27.34
C LEU A 140 4.63 5.90 28.36
N ALA A 141 3.56 5.72 29.13
CA ALA A 141 3.56 4.85 30.32
C ALA A 141 2.46 3.78 30.31
N THR A 142 1.73 3.62 29.20
CA THR A 142 0.56 2.72 29.14
C THR A 142 0.93 1.33 28.61
N ASP A 143 0.30 0.32 29.21
CA ASP A 143 0.43 -1.09 28.85
C ASP A 143 -0.40 -1.48 27.62
N ALA A 144 -1.36 -0.63 27.29
CA ALA A 144 -2.27 -0.69 26.14
C ALA A 144 -2.13 0.57 25.27
N SER A 145 -2.72 0.55 24.08
CA SER A 145 -2.79 1.73 23.22
C SER A 145 -3.53 2.87 23.95
N PRO A 146 -2.93 4.07 24.11
CA PRO A 146 -3.59 5.22 24.72
C PRO A 146 -4.56 5.92 23.75
N TYR A 147 -4.71 5.41 22.53
CA TYR A 147 -5.47 6.05 21.48
C TYR A 147 -6.83 5.40 21.30
N ASP A 148 -7.85 6.24 21.19
CA ASP A 148 -9.18 5.81 20.79
C ASP A 148 -9.19 5.51 19.28
N LEU A 149 -9.05 4.22 18.97
CA LEU A 149 -9.27 3.70 17.63
C LEU A 149 -10.77 3.51 17.48
N ALA A 150 -11.35 4.02 16.38
CA ALA A 150 -12.80 3.97 16.12
C ALA A 150 -13.30 2.55 15.78
N LEU A 151 -12.97 1.59 16.64
CA LEU A 151 -13.30 0.17 16.56
C LEU A 151 -14.55 -0.07 17.40
N SER A 152 -15.66 -0.41 16.76
CA SER A 152 -16.80 -0.91 17.53
C SER A 152 -16.48 -2.33 18.07
N PRO A 153 -17.01 -2.73 19.23
CA PRO A 153 -16.84 -4.09 19.73
C PRO A 153 -17.30 -5.18 18.74
N GLY A 154 -18.32 -4.88 17.93
CA GLY A 154 -18.81 -5.76 16.87
C GLY A 154 -17.83 -5.88 15.70
N ASP A 155 -17.19 -4.78 15.30
CA ASP A 155 -16.16 -4.79 14.26
C ASP A 155 -14.94 -5.59 14.71
N LEU A 156 -14.52 -5.42 15.96
CA LEU A 156 -13.43 -6.19 16.58
C LEU A 156 -13.72 -7.69 16.50
N ALA A 157 -14.86 -8.15 17.01
CA ALA A 157 -15.21 -9.56 17.01
C ALA A 157 -15.30 -10.15 15.58
N ASN A 158 -15.87 -9.40 14.63
CA ASN A 158 -15.97 -9.83 13.24
C ASN A 158 -14.60 -9.92 12.55
N LEU A 159 -13.74 -8.93 12.77
CA LEU A 159 -12.40 -8.91 12.19
C LEU A 159 -11.48 -9.95 12.82
N GLU A 160 -11.52 -10.14 14.13
CA GLU A 160 -10.79 -11.23 14.80
C GLU A 160 -11.23 -12.59 14.29
N THR A 161 -12.54 -12.81 14.12
CA THR A 161 -13.08 -14.03 13.52
C THR A 161 -12.58 -14.23 12.09
N ARG A 162 -12.53 -13.16 11.28
CA ARG A 162 -12.01 -13.21 9.91
C ARG A 162 -10.50 -13.44 9.87
N LEU A 163 -9.73 -12.79 10.74
CA LEU A 163 -8.28 -12.95 10.85
C LEU A 163 -7.95 -14.37 11.31
N ASN A 164 -8.61 -14.87 12.34
CA ASN A 164 -8.50 -16.27 12.76
C ASN A 164 -8.92 -17.23 11.65
N GLY A 165 -9.97 -16.91 10.89
CA GLY A 165 -10.36 -17.67 9.70
C GLY A 165 -9.28 -17.70 8.62
N ILE A 166 -8.49 -16.64 8.44
CA ILE A 166 -7.40 -16.55 7.47
C ILE A 166 -6.12 -17.23 7.99
N THR A 167 -5.80 -17.08 9.29
CA THR A 167 -4.60 -17.68 9.89
C THR A 167 -4.78 -19.18 10.19
N GLN A 168 -5.99 -19.61 10.57
CA GLN A 168 -6.35 -21.01 10.78
C GLN A 168 -6.70 -21.76 9.49
N ARG A 169 -7.13 -21.05 8.43
CA ARG A 169 -6.98 -21.54 7.05
C ARG A 169 -5.51 -21.45 6.68
N ARG A 170 -4.75 -22.30 7.38
CA ARG A 170 -3.45 -22.86 7.05
C ARG A 170 -3.14 -22.49 5.61
N TRP A 171 -2.19 -21.58 5.46
CA TRP A 171 -1.27 -21.60 4.33
C TRP A 171 -0.67 -23.00 4.33
N GLU A 172 -1.41 -23.97 3.80
CA GLU A 172 -0.87 -25.23 3.33
C GLU A 172 0.01 -24.82 2.18
N TRP A 173 1.24 -24.43 2.50
CA TRP A 173 2.37 -24.57 1.61
C TRP A 173 2.38 -26.04 1.21
N ARG A 174 1.63 -26.35 0.14
CA ARG A 174 1.68 -27.66 -0.49
C ARG A 174 2.95 -27.64 -1.32
N PRO A 175 3.95 -28.46 -0.96
CA PRO A 175 5.18 -28.49 -1.74
C PRO A 175 4.86 -28.83 -3.20
N GLU A 176 5.64 -28.27 -4.13
CA GLU A 176 5.41 -28.26 -5.60
C GLU A 176 5.08 -29.66 -6.19
N ASN A 177 5.58 -30.71 -5.55
CA ASN A 177 5.35 -32.11 -5.87
C ASN A 177 3.88 -32.56 -5.75
N GLU A 178 3.02 -31.85 -5.00
CA GLU A 178 1.60 -32.21 -4.86
C GLU A 178 0.69 -31.57 -5.93
N ARG A 179 1.12 -30.47 -6.56
CA ARG A 179 0.41 -29.83 -7.68
C ARG A 179 0.40 -30.69 -8.95
N LYS A 180 1.43 -31.53 -9.15
CA LYS A 180 1.54 -32.41 -10.33
C LYS A 180 0.55 -33.59 -10.33
N ARG A 181 0.00 -33.98 -9.18
CA ARG A 181 -0.89 -35.16 -9.09
C ARG A 181 -2.30 -34.91 -9.64
N ARG A 182 -2.79 -33.66 -9.65
CA ARG A 182 -4.11 -33.35 -10.25
C ARG A 182 -4.08 -33.31 -11.78
N ARG A 183 -2.97 -32.89 -12.40
CA ARG A 183 -2.86 -32.91 -13.88
C ARG A 183 -2.85 -34.31 -14.49
N ARG A 184 -2.60 -35.37 -13.70
CA ARG A 184 -2.65 -36.76 -14.18
C ARG A 184 -3.98 -37.46 -13.93
N ARG A 185 -4.84 -36.96 -13.04
CA ARG A 185 -6.08 -37.65 -12.67
C ARG A 185 -7.30 -37.19 -13.47
N ASP A 186 -7.24 -35.98 -14.03
CA ASP A 186 -8.33 -35.39 -14.84
C ASP A 186 -8.04 -35.41 -16.34
N ARG A 187 -7.21 -36.34 -16.83
CA ARG A 187 -7.12 -36.62 -18.27
C ARG A 187 -8.02 -37.82 -18.57
N PRO A 188 -9.25 -37.62 -19.07
CA PRO A 188 -10.10 -38.72 -19.48
C PRO A 188 -9.40 -39.55 -20.56
N GLU A 189 -9.44 -40.86 -20.34
CA GLU A 189 -8.78 -41.94 -21.07
C GLU A 189 -9.51 -42.24 -22.39
N ALA A 190 -9.82 -41.20 -23.19
CA ALA A 190 -10.62 -41.32 -24.42
C ALA A 190 -9.83 -41.02 -25.71
N MET A 191 -8.52 -41.25 -25.73
CA MET A 191 -7.69 -41.08 -26.95
C MET A 191 -6.62 -42.18 -27.09
N ARG A 192 -7.05 -43.44 -26.92
CA ARG A 192 -6.27 -44.62 -27.31
C ARG A 192 -7.17 -45.66 -27.96
N SER A 193 -7.67 -45.36 -29.16
CA SER A 193 -8.15 -46.35 -30.14
C SER A 193 -8.50 -45.62 -31.42
N GLU A 194 -7.48 -45.34 -32.25
CA GLU A 194 -7.61 -45.13 -33.70
C GLU A 194 -6.20 -44.85 -34.25
N ALA A 195 -5.35 -45.86 -34.18
CA ALA A 195 -4.05 -45.86 -34.84
C ALA A 195 -3.75 -47.29 -35.30
N GLU A 196 -4.59 -47.81 -36.19
CA GLU A 196 -4.35 -48.96 -37.08
C GLU A 196 -5.64 -49.10 -37.89
N THR A 197 -5.71 -48.67 -39.15
CA THR A 197 -5.29 -49.50 -40.29
C THR A 197 -5.44 -48.66 -41.56
N ALA A 198 -4.36 -48.42 -42.29
CA ALA A 198 -4.28 -48.60 -43.75
C ALA A 198 -2.97 -48.01 -44.28
N ARG A 199 -2.22 -48.90 -44.93
CA ARG A 199 -0.92 -48.68 -45.57
C ARG A 199 -1.08 -48.13 -47.01
N PRO A 200 0.04 -47.77 -47.68
CA PRO A 200 0.10 -46.74 -48.71
C PRO A 200 0.00 -47.28 -50.13
N ALA A 201 -0.18 -46.38 -51.10
CA ALA A 201 0.17 -46.62 -52.49
C ALA A 201 0.64 -45.32 -53.17
N ASP A 202 1.76 -45.47 -53.89
CA ASP A 202 2.48 -44.50 -54.71
C ASP A 202 1.68 -43.96 -55.91
N HIS A 203 2.01 -42.72 -56.30
CA HIS A 203 2.35 -42.24 -57.67
C HIS A 203 2.23 -40.71 -57.70
N ALA A 204 3.33 -39.96 -57.82
CA ALA A 204 4.03 -39.55 -59.05
C ALA A 204 3.41 -38.31 -59.73
N GLY A 205 4.26 -37.31 -60.04
CA GLY A 205 3.98 -36.20 -60.96
C GLY A 205 4.33 -34.82 -60.35
N GLU A 206 5.55 -34.28 -60.55
CA GLU A 206 5.96 -33.37 -61.66
C GLU A 206 5.58 -31.90 -61.40
N GLU A 207 6.59 -31.04 -61.16
CA GLU A 207 6.91 -29.81 -61.94
C GLU A 207 5.97 -28.60 -61.67
N LEU A 208 6.32 -27.30 -61.70
CA LEU A 208 7.43 -26.49 -62.19
C LEU A 208 7.23 -25.05 -61.62
N SER A 209 8.31 -24.28 -61.52
CA SER A 209 8.40 -22.80 -61.72
C SER A 209 7.61 -21.84 -60.79
N ALA A 210 8.24 -20.91 -60.05
CA ALA A 210 9.03 -19.73 -60.45
C ALA A 210 8.18 -18.53 -60.96
N GLU A 211 8.32 -17.38 -60.28
CA GLU A 211 8.32 -15.95 -60.72
C GLU A 211 7.74 -15.07 -59.59
N LYS A 212 8.45 -14.14 -58.93
CA LYS A 212 9.05 -12.85 -59.33
C LYS A 212 8.11 -11.83 -60.01
N GLY A 213 8.09 -10.62 -59.44
CA GLY A 213 7.56 -9.36 -60.02
C GLY A 213 6.16 -9.03 -59.49
N ASN A 214 5.85 -7.85 -58.95
CA ASN A 214 6.47 -6.52 -58.98
C ASN A 214 6.04 -5.75 -57.73
#